data_AF-A0A6G3SD76-F1
#
_entry.id   AF-A0A6G3SD76-F1
#
_cell.length_a   1.000
_cell.length_b   1.000
_cell.length_c   1.000
_cell.angle_alpha   90.00
_cell.angle_beta   90.00
_cell.angle_gamma   90.00
#
_symmetry.space_group_name_H-M   'P 1'
#
loop_
_entity.id
_entity.type
_entity.pdbx_description
1 polymer ?
#
loop_
_entity_poly.entity_id
_entity_poly.type
_entity_poly.pdbx_seq_one_letter_code
_entity_poly.pdbx_strand_id
1 'polypeptide(L)'
;MSGRAVLGRVLADLGATFLVSTVGEPDPGRPVGGVLIHDPQDTPARLPGAIVLGVGVYGAPQVTTLVERAAALGAAAVIVRAPIA
;
A
#
# COMPACT_ATOMS: atom_id res chain seq x y z
N MET A 1 10.05 24.00 -1.94
CA MET A 1 8.92 23.27 -2.59
C MET A 1 9.03 21.82 -2.17
N SER A 2 8.17 21.33 -1.27
CA SER A 2 8.19 19.91 -0.94
C SER A 2 7.58 19.16 -2.13
N GLY A 3 8.42 18.54 -2.97
CA GLY A 3 7.94 17.71 -4.08
C GLY A 3 7.11 16.56 -3.53
N ARG A 4 5.90 16.36 -4.05
CA ARG A 4 5.05 15.23 -3.67
C ARG A 4 5.76 13.94 -4.11
N ALA A 5 5.92 12.97 -3.20
CA ALA A 5 6.56 11.71 -3.53
C ALA A 5 5.75 10.96 -4.61
N VAL A 6 6.45 10.22 -5.46
CA VAL A 6 5.84 9.31 -6.46
C VAL A 6 6.18 7.87 -6.11
N LEU A 7 5.32 6.94 -6.51
CA LEU A 7 5.44 5.53 -6.14
C LEU A 7 6.78 4.93 -6.58
N GLY A 8 7.26 5.28 -7.77
CA GLY A 8 8.56 4.79 -8.27
C GLY A 8 9.73 5.17 -7.37
N ARG A 9 9.71 6.39 -6.78
CA ARG A 9 10.76 6.83 -5.85
C ARG A 9 10.71 6.05 -4.54
N VAL A 10 9.51 5.84 -3.99
CA VAL A 10 9.32 5.05 -2.76
C VAL A 10 9.80 3.62 -2.95
N LEU A 11 9.45 2.99 -4.07
CA LEU A 11 9.89 1.64 -4.39
C LEU A 11 11.42 1.56 -4.59
N ALA A 12 12.03 2.56 -5.22
CA ALA A 12 13.47 2.62 -5.39
C ALA A 12 14.22 2.80 -4.05
N ASP A 13 13.73 3.68 -3.18
CA ASP A 13 14.35 3.95 -1.88
C ASP A 13 14.23 2.75 -0.92
N LEU A 14 13.12 2.01 -0.95
CA LEU A 14 12.93 0.79 -0.15
C LEU A 14 13.61 -0.43 -0.78
N GLY A 15 13.68 -0.48 -2.10
CA GLY A 15 14.38 -1.53 -2.85
C GLY A 15 13.73 -2.91 -2.76
N ALA A 16 14.24 -3.82 -3.59
CA ALA A 16 13.74 -5.19 -3.72
C ALA A 16 14.04 -6.08 -2.49
N THR A 17 14.92 -5.64 -1.59
CA THR A 17 15.23 -6.37 -0.36
C THR A 17 14.03 -6.39 0.59
N PHE A 18 13.26 -5.30 0.63
CA PHE A 18 12.11 -5.16 1.54
C PHE A 18 10.77 -5.38 0.85
N LEU A 19 10.69 -5.13 -0.46
CA LEU A 19 9.44 -5.19 -1.21
C LEU A 19 9.55 -6.14 -2.39
N VAL A 20 8.52 -6.95 -2.56
CA VAL A 20 8.30 -7.79 -3.74
C VAL A 20 6.94 -7.42 -4.30
N SER A 21 6.90 -6.96 -5.55
CA SER A 21 5.63 -6.75 -6.26
C SER A 21 5.06 -8.12 -6.64
N THR A 22 3.87 -8.45 -6.12
CA THR A 22 3.23 -9.75 -6.35
C THR A 22 2.02 -9.67 -7.26
N VAL A 23 1.31 -8.54 -7.27
CA VAL A 23 0.09 -8.34 -8.06
C VAL A 23 0.11 -6.95 -8.72
N GLY A 24 -0.09 -6.94 -10.03
CA GLY A 24 -0.10 -5.71 -10.83
C GLY A 24 1.30 -5.15 -11.11
N GLU A 25 1.35 -4.20 -12.03
CA GLU A 25 2.54 -3.43 -12.38
C GLU A 25 2.43 -2.04 -11.73
N PRO A 26 3.39 -1.63 -10.87
CA PRO A 26 3.36 -0.30 -10.27
C PRO A 26 3.52 0.79 -11.33
N ASP A 27 2.65 1.80 -11.32
CA ASP A 27 2.86 3.04 -12.08
C ASP A 27 3.88 3.93 -11.34
N PRO A 28 5.11 4.10 -11.87
CA PRO A 28 6.15 4.85 -11.18
C PRO A 28 5.83 6.34 -11.06
N GLY A 29 4.98 6.89 -11.95
CA GLY A 29 4.56 8.29 -11.95
C GLY A 29 3.40 8.58 -10.98
N ARG A 30 2.81 7.55 -10.40
CA ARG A 30 1.64 7.69 -9.52
C ARG A 30 1.98 8.53 -8.28
N PRO A 31 1.26 9.63 -8.01
CA PRO A 31 1.49 10.44 -6.81
C PRO A 31 1.15 9.67 -5.54
N VAL A 32 2.03 9.75 -4.55
CA VAL A 32 1.82 9.19 -3.20
C VAL A 32 1.35 10.31 -2.28
N GLY A 33 0.15 10.14 -1.72
CA GLY A 33 -0.45 11.08 -0.77
C GLY A 33 0.09 10.93 0.66
N GLY A 34 0.70 9.79 0.97
CA GLY A 34 1.25 9.44 2.26
C GLY A 34 1.12 7.94 2.53
N VAL A 35 1.27 7.55 3.79
CA VAL A 35 1.07 6.17 4.25
C VAL A 35 -0.16 6.12 5.15
N LEU A 36 -1.01 5.13 4.93
CA LEU A 36 -2.16 4.83 5.78
C LEU A 36 -1.96 3.46 6.40
N ILE A 37 -1.93 3.39 7.72
CA ILE A 37 -1.84 2.11 8.44
C ILE A 37 -3.27 1.59 8.58
N HIS A 38 -3.52 0.39 8.06
CA HIS A 38 -4.80 -0.25 8.25
C HIS A 38 -4.81 -1.01 9.57
N ASP A 39 -5.68 -0.57 10.48
CA ASP A 39 -6.17 -1.36 11.61
C ASP A 39 -7.60 -1.81 11.29
N PRO A 40 -7.92 -3.13 11.35
CA PRO A 40 -9.27 -3.63 11.13
C PRO A 40 -10.33 -3.10 12.11
N GLN A 41 -9.92 -2.63 13.29
CA GLN A 41 -10.81 -2.09 14.32
C GLN A 41 -11.08 -0.59 14.18
N ASP A 42 -10.31 0.10 13.33
CA ASP A 42 -10.47 1.53 13.10
C ASP A 42 -11.49 1.85 12.00
N THR A 43 -12.07 3.05 12.11
CA THR A 43 -12.87 3.60 11.01
C THR A 43 -11.95 3.86 9.80
N PRO A 44 -12.34 3.45 8.57
CA PRO A 44 -11.52 3.68 7.38
C PRO A 44 -11.19 5.16 7.18
N ALA A 45 -9.93 5.52 7.35
CA ALA A 45 -9.45 6.84 7.00
C ALA A 45 -9.32 6.97 5.47
N ARG A 46 -9.51 8.18 4.94
CA ARG A 46 -9.35 8.46 3.51
C ARG A 46 -8.16 9.39 3.29
N LEU A 47 -7.13 8.85 2.65
CA LEU A 47 -5.98 9.60 2.15
C LEU A 47 -5.78 9.23 0.67
N PRO A 48 -6.27 10.06 -0.29
CA PRO A 48 -6.15 9.76 -1.71
C PRO A 48 -4.69 9.55 -2.12
N GLY A 49 -4.44 8.49 -2.90
CA GLY A 49 -3.09 8.11 -3.31
C GLY A 49 -2.21 7.58 -2.17
N ALA A 50 -2.78 7.16 -1.03
CA ALA A 50 -1.99 6.57 0.05
C ALA A 50 -1.40 5.21 -0.36
N ILE A 51 -0.24 4.89 0.19
CA ILE A 51 0.21 3.51 0.32
C ILE A 51 -0.45 2.95 1.59
N VAL A 52 -1.25 1.91 1.45
CA VAL A 52 -1.93 1.27 2.59
C VAL A 52 -1.05 0.16 3.13
N LEU A 53 -0.66 0.25 4.40
CA LEU A 53 0.09 -0.77 5.11
C LEU A 53 -0.87 -1.66 5.92
N GLY A 54 -1.06 -2.91 5.49
CA GLY A 54 -1.87 -3.91 6.19
C GLY A 54 -1.10 -4.57 7.32
N VAL A 55 -1.28 -4.06 8.54
CA VAL A 55 -0.68 -4.63 9.76
C VAL A 55 -1.63 -5.67 10.34
N GLY A 56 -1.12 -6.83 10.74
CA GLY A 56 -1.94 -7.91 11.30
C GLY A 56 -2.93 -8.53 10.30
N VAL A 57 -2.74 -8.32 9.00
CA VAL A 57 -3.55 -8.86 7.92
C VAL A 57 -2.97 -10.21 7.48
N TYR A 58 -3.75 -11.28 7.60
CA TYR A 58 -3.32 -12.64 7.34
C TYR A 58 -4.30 -13.43 6.49
N GLY A 59 -3.76 -14.26 5.62
CA GLY A 59 -4.53 -15.15 4.75
C GLY A 59 -5.22 -14.42 3.59
N ALA A 60 -5.57 -15.20 2.57
CA ALA A 60 -6.17 -14.66 1.35
C ALA A 60 -7.43 -13.81 1.60
N PRO A 61 -8.41 -14.20 2.46
CA PRO A 61 -9.62 -13.42 2.63
C PRO A 61 -9.37 -11.99 3.12
N GLN A 62 -8.52 -11.81 4.12
CA GLN A 62 -8.24 -10.50 4.70
C GLN A 62 -7.44 -9.62 3.73
N VAL A 63 -6.48 -10.20 3.01
CA VAL A 63 -5.71 -9.50 1.98
C VAL A 63 -6.63 -9.02 0.85
N THR A 64 -7.53 -9.88 0.36
CA THR A 64 -8.50 -9.51 -0.68
C THR A 64 -9.40 -8.36 -0.23
N THR A 65 -9.98 -8.45 0.97
CA THR A 65 -10.80 -7.36 1.54
C THR A 65 -10.01 -6.05 1.64
N LEU A 66 -8.74 -6.10 2.05
CA LEU A 66 -7.89 -4.91 2.12
C LEU A 66 -7.65 -4.30 0.73
N VAL A 67 -7.34 -5.13 -0.27
CA VAL A 67 -7.10 -4.68 -1.65
C VAL A 67 -8.34 -4.00 -2.23
N GLU A 68 -9.53 -4.60 -2.05
CA GLU A 68 -10.79 -4.01 -2.52
C GLU A 68 -11.09 -2.67 -1.84
N ARG A 69 -10.91 -2.58 -0.53
CA ARG A 69 -11.08 -1.32 0.21
C ARG A 69 -10.08 -0.26 -0.24
N ALA A 70 -8.82 -0.62 -0.41
CA ALA A 70 -7.78 0.29 -0.86
C ALA A 70 -8.07 0.81 -2.27
N ALA A 71 -8.57 -0.06 -3.17
CA ALA A 71 -9.02 0.33 -4.50
C ALA A 71 -10.17 1.35 -4.44
N ALA A 72 -11.19 1.10 -3.62
CA ALA A 72 -12.33 2.02 -3.44
C ALA A 72 -11.91 3.40 -2.87
N LEU A 73 -10.83 3.45 -2.09
CA LEU A 73 -10.28 4.69 -1.52
C LEU A 73 -9.28 5.40 -2.46
N GLY A 74 -8.95 4.80 -3.61
CA GLY A 74 -7.98 5.35 -4.56
C GLY A 74 -6.54 5.27 -4.06
N ALA A 75 -6.20 4.23 -3.30
CA ALA A 75 -4.84 3.98 -2.80
C ALA A 75 -3.85 3.78 -3.97
N ALA A 76 -2.62 4.25 -3.78
CA ALA A 76 -1.51 4.07 -4.72
C ALA A 76 -1.00 2.63 -4.76
N ALA A 77 -0.94 1.97 -3.60
CA ALA A 77 -0.50 0.59 -3.44
C ALA A 77 -1.02 0.01 -2.11
N VAL A 78 -0.99 -1.32 -1.98
CA VAL A 78 -1.18 -2.05 -0.73
C VAL A 78 0.09 -2.82 -0.43
N ILE A 79 0.60 -2.68 0.79
CA ILE A 79 1.74 -3.44 1.30
C ILE A 79 1.24 -4.26 2.48
N VAL A 80 1.47 -5.57 2.43
CA VAL A 80 1.23 -6.49 3.54
C VAL A 80 2.53 -7.20 3.87
N ARG A 81 2.63 -7.72 5.09
CA ARG A 81 3.74 -8.60 5.45
C ARG A 81 3.64 -9.88 4.62
N ALA A 82 4.74 -10.28 3.98
CA ALA A 82 4.82 -11.62 3.41
C ALA A 82 4.60 -12.67 4.51
N PRO A 83 3.92 -13.80 4.22
CA PRO A 83 3.82 -14.89 5.19
C PRO A 83 5.21 -15.33 5.62
N ILE A 84 5.40 -15.58 6.92
CA ILE A 84 6.58 -16.26 7.42
C ILE A 84 6.34 -17.74 7.16
N ALA A 85 7.25 -18.37 6.41
CA ALA A 85 7.26 -19.82 6.19
C ALA A 85 7.64 -20.57 7.46
#